data_AF-A0A842NIT6-F1
#
_entry.id   AF-A0A842NIT6-F1
#
_cell.length_a   1.000
_cell.length_b   1.000
_cell.length_c   1.000
_cell.angle_alpha   90.00
_cell.angle_beta   90.00
_cell.angle_gamma   90.00
#
_symmetry.space_group_name_H-M   'P 1'
#
loop_
_entity.id
_entity.type
_entity.pdbx_description
1 polymer ?
#
loop_
_entity_poly.entity_id
_entity_poly.type
_entity_poly.pdbx_seq_one_letter_code
_entity_poly.pdbx_strand_id
1 'polypeptide(L)'
;MDIKSNVSKILIELPPHVRLVAVVKSATLGNIEEVLKCGVSDLAFNNETQLVAVNKLILKDFRRHFIGHIQTNKARGILLEKPSLIQSVDSLRLAKKMNTICEELKIQQDILLQVKTDTRKENGFHLEEIREVLFRIESQMKNLRVRGLMTIPPQTTEEELKEIFTNMKKLFDQSEIDLGRKLDFLSMGMSEDYKLAVKNGSNMVRIGKKLFS
;
A
#
# COMPACT_ATOMS: atom_id res chain seq x y z
N MET A 1 9.27 5.16 25.55
CA MET A 1 8.60 5.39 24.26
C MET A 1 7.29 4.63 24.33
N ASP A 2 6.16 5.29 24.09
CA ASP A 2 4.84 4.71 24.34
C ASP A 2 4.08 4.53 23.02
N ILE A 3 4.17 3.32 22.45
CA ILE A 3 3.49 2.95 21.21
C ILE A 3 1.98 3.12 21.37
N LYS A 4 1.43 2.80 22.54
CA LYS A 4 0.00 2.95 22.82
C LYS A 4 -0.44 4.41 22.74
N SER A 5 0.31 5.33 23.33
CA SER A 5 0.04 6.77 23.21
C SER A 5 0.15 7.26 21.77
N ASN A 6 1.21 6.85 21.05
CA ASN A 6 1.41 7.20 19.65
C ASN A 6 0.26 6.71 18.75
N VAL A 7 -0.14 5.45 18.88
CA VAL A 7 -1.27 4.87 18.15
C VAL A 7 -2.56 5.62 18.47
N SER A 8 -2.85 5.85 19.75
CA SER A 8 -4.07 6.53 20.19
C SER A 8 -4.15 7.94 19.60
N LYS A 9 -3.05 8.69 19.63
CA LYS A 9 -2.96 10.02 19.05
C LYS A 9 -3.26 10.01 17.55
N ILE A 10 -2.64 9.11 16.80
CA ILE A 10 -2.87 9.01 15.34
C ILE A 10 -4.31 8.63 15.04
N LEU A 11 -4.89 7.67 15.76
CA LEU A 11 -6.27 7.25 15.54
C LEU A 11 -7.27 8.38 15.82
N ILE A 12 -7.01 9.25 16.79
CA ILE A 12 -7.84 10.43 17.08
C ILE A 12 -7.72 11.48 15.95
N GLU A 13 -6.53 11.64 15.36
CA GLU A 13 -6.30 12.62 14.30
C GLU A 13 -6.84 12.16 12.92
N LEU A 14 -7.01 10.85 12.72
CA LEU A 14 -7.49 10.30 11.46
C LEU A 14 -9.03 10.30 11.40
N PRO A 15 -9.63 10.78 10.30
CA PRO A 15 -11.06 10.60 10.09
C PRO A 15 -11.45 9.11 10.03
N PRO A 16 -12.67 8.72 10.41
CA PRO A 16 -13.09 7.31 10.47
C PRO A 16 -12.99 6.54 9.14
N HIS A 17 -13.06 7.24 8.00
CA HIS A 17 -12.95 6.63 6.68
C HIS A 17 -11.50 6.40 6.23
N VAL A 18 -10.51 6.90 6.98
CA VAL A 18 -9.09 6.76 6.67
C VAL A 18 -8.50 5.58 7.42
N ARG A 19 -7.96 4.64 6.67
CA ARG A 19 -7.30 3.47 7.23
C ARG A 19 -5.85 3.78 7.64
N LEU A 20 -5.52 3.52 8.89
CA LEU A 20 -4.14 3.49 9.37
C LEU A 20 -3.50 2.15 9.03
N VAL A 21 -2.39 2.18 8.29
CA VAL A 21 -1.54 1.02 8.03
C VAL A 21 -0.20 1.22 8.75
N ALA A 22 0.11 0.35 9.72
CA ALA A 22 1.35 0.42 10.48
C ALA A 22 2.51 -0.19 9.69
N VAL A 23 3.52 0.61 9.36
CA VAL A 23 4.71 0.18 8.60
C VAL A 23 5.74 -0.41 9.55
N VAL A 24 5.93 -1.73 9.52
CA VAL A 24 6.69 -2.46 10.54
C VAL A 24 8.17 -2.68 10.18
N LYS A 25 8.70 -2.00 9.15
CA LYS A 25 10.07 -2.21 8.61
C LYS A 25 11.18 -2.27 9.67
N SER A 26 11.08 -1.48 10.73
CA SER A 26 12.06 -1.42 11.83
C SER A 26 11.50 -1.84 13.19
N ALA A 27 10.30 -2.41 13.22
CA ALA A 27 9.62 -2.80 14.45
C ALA A 27 10.09 -4.19 14.93
N THR A 28 10.30 -4.33 16.23
CA THR A 28 10.47 -5.64 16.87
C THR A 28 9.13 -6.39 16.94
N LEU A 29 9.15 -7.70 17.17
CA LEU A 29 7.92 -8.47 17.37
C LEU A 29 7.07 -7.92 18.51
N GLY A 30 7.70 -7.51 19.63
CA GLY A 30 7.01 -6.88 20.75
C GLY A 30 6.30 -5.58 20.35
N ASN A 31 6.93 -4.75 19.51
CA ASN A 31 6.28 -3.54 19.00
C ASN A 31 5.09 -3.86 18.09
N ILE A 32 5.19 -4.90 17.27
CA ILE A 32 4.10 -5.34 16.39
C ILE A 32 2.91 -5.83 17.23
N GLU A 33 3.17 -6.66 18.24
CA GLU A 33 2.12 -7.11 19.18
C GLU A 33 1.46 -5.95 19.91
N GLU A 34 2.23 -4.95 20.32
CA GLU A 34 1.72 -3.77 21.02
C GLU A 34 0.80 -2.94 20.10
N VAL A 35 1.20 -2.71 18.85
CA VAL A 35 0.34 -2.05 17.85
C VAL A 35 -0.96 -2.84 17.62
N LEU A 36 -0.87 -4.17 17.51
CA LEU A 36 -2.04 -5.03 17.36
C LEU A 36 -2.95 -5.02 18.60
N LYS A 37 -2.39 -4.89 19.81
CA LYS A 37 -3.15 -4.74 21.07
C LYS A 37 -3.87 -3.39 21.14
N CYS A 38 -3.34 -2.37 20.48
CA CYS A 38 -3.98 -1.05 20.37
C CYS A 38 -5.10 -0.99 19.31
N GLY A 39 -5.44 -2.11 18.66
CA GLY A 39 -6.56 -2.20 17.71
C GLY A 39 -6.20 -1.91 16.25
N VAL A 40 -4.94 -1.57 15.95
CA VAL A 40 -4.48 -1.47 14.56
C VAL A 40 -4.37 -2.88 13.99
N SER A 41 -5.03 -3.13 12.87
CA SER A 41 -5.10 -4.46 12.24
C SER A 41 -4.48 -4.52 10.86
N ASP A 42 -4.06 -3.40 10.27
CA ASP A 42 -3.36 -3.35 8.99
C ASP A 42 -1.86 -3.13 9.21
N LEU A 43 -1.04 -4.13 8.88
CA LEU A 43 0.41 -4.09 8.98
C LEU A 43 1.04 -4.11 7.60
N ALA A 44 2.02 -3.24 7.36
CA ALA A 44 2.74 -3.14 6.09
C ALA A 44 4.20 -3.57 6.19
N PHE A 45 4.59 -4.45 5.27
CA PHE A 45 5.91 -5.06 5.19
C PHE A 45 6.66 -4.58 3.95
N ASN A 46 7.96 -4.32 4.12
CA ASN A 46 8.84 -3.85 3.05
C ASN A 46 9.72 -4.96 2.47
N ASN A 47 9.82 -6.10 3.14
CA ASN A 47 10.63 -7.23 2.69
C ASN A 47 9.95 -8.55 3.05
N GLU A 48 10.19 -9.56 2.21
CA GLU A 48 9.63 -10.90 2.34
C GLU A 48 10.06 -11.59 3.64
N THR A 49 11.34 -11.49 4.01
CA THR A 49 11.89 -12.15 5.20
C THR A 49 11.14 -11.77 6.48
N GLN A 50 10.87 -10.48 6.67
CA GLN A 50 10.12 -9.98 7.82
C GLN A 50 8.66 -10.44 7.78
N LEU A 51 8.02 -10.41 6.61
CA LEU A 51 6.64 -10.91 6.45
C LEU A 51 6.55 -12.38 6.87
N VAL A 52 7.45 -13.23 6.36
CA VAL A 52 7.53 -14.66 6.71
C VAL A 52 7.76 -14.85 8.21
N ALA A 53 8.70 -14.11 8.80
CA ALA A 53 9.02 -14.23 10.23
C ALA A 53 7.82 -13.85 11.11
N VAL A 54 7.13 -12.75 10.78
CA VAL A 54 5.96 -12.29 11.54
C VAL A 54 4.78 -13.22 11.36
N ASN A 55 4.53 -13.72 10.15
CA ASN A 55 3.45 -14.68 9.89
C ASN A 55 3.61 -16.00 10.67
N LYS A 56 4.85 -16.44 10.89
CA LYS A 56 5.14 -17.65 11.67
C LYS A 56 4.93 -17.46 13.17
N LEU A 57 5.21 -16.26 13.68
CA LEU A 57 5.28 -15.99 15.12
C LEU A 57 4.00 -15.34 15.67
N ILE A 58 3.30 -14.55 14.87
CA ILE A 58 2.09 -13.85 15.28
C ILE A 58 0.88 -14.59 14.71
N LEU A 59 0.20 -15.34 15.58
CA LEU A 59 -1.00 -16.13 15.25
C LEU A 59 -2.30 -15.30 15.23
N LYS A 60 -2.26 -14.06 15.72
CA LYS A 60 -3.42 -13.15 15.69
C LYS A 60 -3.79 -12.83 14.24
N ASP A 61 -5.08 -12.67 13.97
CA ASP A 61 -5.52 -12.21 12.65
C ASP A 61 -5.21 -10.72 12.45
N PHE A 62 -4.58 -10.41 11.33
CA PHE A 62 -4.28 -9.06 10.89
C PHE A 62 -4.16 -9.03 9.36
N ARG A 63 -4.44 -7.88 8.78
CA ARG A 63 -4.33 -7.63 7.35
C ARG A 63 -2.89 -7.32 6.99
N ARG A 64 -2.36 -8.11 6.06
CA ARG A 64 -0.98 -8.05 5.60
C ARG A 64 -0.91 -7.21 4.34
N HIS A 65 -0.21 -6.10 4.42
CA HIS A 65 0.07 -5.24 3.28
C HIS A 65 1.52 -5.44 2.85
N PHE A 66 1.76 -5.65 1.56
CA PHE A 66 3.13 -5.60 1.03
C PHE A 66 3.34 -4.26 0.33
N ILE A 67 4.30 -3.47 0.81
CA ILE A 67 4.58 -2.12 0.29
C ILE A 67 6.01 -1.97 -0.24
N GLY A 68 6.84 -3.00 -0.06
CA GLY A 68 8.21 -3.03 -0.58
C GLY A 68 8.24 -3.28 -2.09
N HIS A 69 9.33 -2.90 -2.75
CA HIS A 69 9.53 -3.28 -4.15
C HIS A 69 9.61 -4.81 -4.29
N ILE A 70 8.92 -5.35 -5.31
CA ILE A 70 8.87 -6.79 -5.57
C ILE A 70 9.72 -7.10 -6.78
N GLN A 71 10.84 -7.77 -6.55
CA GLN A 71 11.57 -8.41 -7.64
C GLN A 71 10.73 -9.56 -8.20
N THR A 72 10.66 -9.67 -9.53
CA THR A 72 9.80 -10.63 -10.24
C THR A 72 10.00 -12.09 -9.79
N ASN A 73 11.24 -12.47 -9.41
CA ASN A 73 11.57 -13.80 -8.90
C ASN A 73 11.12 -14.04 -7.44
N LYS A 74 10.86 -12.99 -6.67
CA LYS A 74 10.36 -13.05 -5.28
C LYS A 74 8.84 -13.01 -5.17
N ALA A 75 8.13 -12.68 -6.25
CA ALA A 75 6.67 -12.58 -6.27
C ALA A 75 5.97 -13.84 -5.72
N ARG A 76 6.48 -15.03 -6.05
CA ARG A 76 5.90 -16.30 -5.57
C ARG A 76 5.99 -16.45 -4.06
N GLY A 77 7.14 -16.14 -3.47
CA GLY A 77 7.33 -16.22 -2.02
C GLY A 77 6.41 -15.26 -1.27
N ILE A 78 6.27 -14.02 -1.76
CA ILE A 78 5.34 -13.04 -1.20
C ILE A 78 3.88 -13.52 -1.31
N LEU A 79 3.46 -14.07 -2.45
CA LEU A 79 2.08 -14.56 -2.63
C LEU A 79 1.76 -15.76 -1.73
N LEU A 80 2.73 -16.62 -1.43
CA LEU A 80 2.57 -17.75 -0.50
C LEU A 80 2.29 -17.29 0.95
N GLU A 81 2.76 -16.10 1.30
CA GLU A 81 2.48 -15.45 2.59
C GLU A 81 1.10 -14.75 2.65
N LYS A 82 0.28 -14.92 1.60
CA LYS A 82 -1.13 -14.50 1.50
C LYS A 82 -1.38 -13.05 1.94
N PRO A 83 -0.71 -12.06 1.32
CA PRO A 83 -0.96 -10.66 1.63
C PRO A 83 -2.41 -10.30 1.31
N SER A 84 -3.06 -9.61 2.24
CA SER A 84 -4.40 -9.05 2.02
C SER A 84 -4.39 -8.00 0.92
N LEU A 85 -3.28 -7.27 0.76
CA LEU A 85 -3.13 -6.25 -0.28
C LEU A 85 -1.65 -6.07 -0.66
N ILE A 86 -1.31 -6.16 -1.95
CA ILE A 86 0.01 -5.77 -2.46
C ILE A 86 -0.09 -4.37 -3.05
N GLN A 87 0.60 -3.40 -2.47
CA GLN A 87 0.45 -1.99 -2.87
C GLN A 87 1.50 -1.49 -3.86
N SER A 88 2.53 -2.29 -4.10
CA SER A 88 3.75 -1.91 -4.80
C SER A 88 3.86 -2.53 -6.20
N VAL A 89 2.74 -2.85 -6.84
CA VAL A 89 2.76 -3.32 -8.23
C VAL A 89 3.13 -2.15 -9.13
N ASP A 90 4.32 -2.22 -9.72
CA ASP A 90 5.00 -1.08 -10.35
C ASP A 90 5.28 -1.27 -11.84
N SER A 91 4.91 -2.42 -12.41
CA SER A 91 5.13 -2.74 -13.82
C SER A 91 4.17 -3.83 -14.32
N LEU A 92 3.82 -3.78 -15.61
CA LEU A 92 3.02 -4.84 -16.25
C LEU A 92 3.75 -6.19 -16.25
N ARG A 93 5.09 -6.18 -16.26
CA ARG A 93 5.90 -7.41 -16.17
C ARG A 93 5.66 -8.11 -14.83
N LEU A 94 5.70 -7.36 -13.72
CA LEU A 94 5.41 -7.89 -12.40
C LEU A 94 3.96 -8.37 -12.31
N ALA A 95 2.99 -7.56 -12.76
CA ALA A 95 1.58 -7.93 -12.75
C ALA A 95 1.31 -9.23 -13.52
N LYS A 96 1.84 -9.38 -14.74
CA LYS A 96 1.73 -10.62 -15.53
C LYS A 96 2.29 -11.82 -14.78
N LYS A 97 3.49 -11.69 -14.18
CA LYS A 97 4.09 -12.79 -13.41
C LYS A 97 3.24 -13.17 -12.20
N MET A 98 2.75 -12.18 -11.45
CA MET A 98 1.88 -12.40 -10.30
C MET A 98 0.57 -13.08 -10.71
N ASN A 99 -0.04 -12.67 -11.83
CA ASN A 99 -1.27 -13.28 -12.34
C ASN A 99 -1.09 -14.77 -12.66
N THR A 100 0.01 -15.15 -13.31
CA THR A 100 0.35 -16.56 -13.57
C THR A 100 0.54 -17.35 -12.28
N ILE A 101 1.27 -16.80 -11.31
CA ILE A 101 1.46 -17.47 -10.01
C ILE A 101 0.13 -17.62 -9.28
N CYS A 102 -0.73 -16.60 -9.30
CA CYS A 102 -2.05 -16.66 -8.68
C CYS A 102 -2.94 -17.74 -9.34
N GLU A 103 -2.83 -17.93 -10.65
CA GLU A 103 -3.49 -19.03 -11.36
C GLU A 103 -3.00 -20.40 -10.86
N GLU A 104 -1.68 -20.60 -10.79
CA GLU A 104 -1.06 -21.83 -10.30
C GLU A 104 -1.46 -22.14 -8.86
N LEU A 105 -1.57 -21.11 -8.01
CA LEU A 105 -1.96 -21.22 -6.61
C LEU A 105 -3.49 -21.25 -6.40
N LYS A 106 -4.29 -21.04 -7.44
CA LYS A 106 -5.76 -20.92 -7.39
C LYS A 106 -6.24 -19.86 -6.40
N ILE A 107 -5.60 -18.69 -6.41
CA ILE A 107 -5.96 -17.54 -5.58
C ILE A 107 -6.27 -16.32 -6.44
N GLN A 108 -6.97 -15.35 -5.85
CA GLN A 108 -7.06 -14.00 -6.38
C GLN A 108 -6.35 -13.04 -5.43
N GLN A 109 -5.55 -12.13 -5.99
CA GLN A 109 -4.77 -11.16 -5.22
C GLN A 109 -5.29 -9.74 -5.44
N ASP A 110 -5.61 -9.07 -4.34
CA ASP A 110 -5.88 -7.64 -4.33
C ASP A 110 -4.57 -6.86 -4.46
N ILE A 111 -4.56 -5.90 -5.38
CA ILE A 111 -3.38 -5.06 -5.66
C ILE A 111 -3.73 -3.56 -5.71
N LEU A 112 -2.75 -2.71 -5.44
CA LEU A 112 -2.74 -1.31 -5.86
C LEU A 112 -1.65 -1.12 -6.92
N LEU A 113 -1.88 -0.18 -7.83
CA LEU A 113 -0.87 0.26 -8.79
C LEU A 113 -0.03 1.38 -8.18
N GLN A 114 1.28 1.18 -8.12
CA GLN A 114 2.21 2.21 -7.65
C GLN A 114 2.49 3.19 -8.77
N VAL A 115 2.03 4.43 -8.60
CA VAL A 115 2.28 5.56 -9.49
C VAL A 115 3.59 6.22 -9.08
N LYS A 116 4.41 6.53 -10.08
CA LYS A 116 5.69 7.23 -9.92
C LYS A 116 5.44 8.72 -9.85
N THR A 117 5.54 9.29 -8.64
CA THR A 117 5.50 10.74 -8.43
C THR A 117 6.84 11.30 -7.96
N ASP A 118 7.83 10.44 -7.69
CA ASP A 118 9.24 10.83 -7.53
C ASP A 118 10.00 10.38 -8.78
N THR A 119 10.36 11.34 -9.64
CA THR A 119 11.05 11.08 -10.92
C THR A 119 12.46 10.50 -10.74
N ARG A 120 13.03 10.56 -9.52
CA ARG A 120 14.32 9.96 -9.19
C ARG A 120 14.20 8.45 -8.92
N LYS A 121 12.99 7.92 -8.82
CA LYS A 121 12.74 6.48 -8.61
C LYS A 121 12.55 5.79 -9.95
N GLU A 122 13.23 4.66 -10.12
CA GLU A 122 13.10 3.84 -11.33
C GLU A 122 11.74 3.12 -11.38
N ASN A 123 11.20 2.76 -10.21
CA ASN A 123 9.99 1.95 -10.08
C ASN A 123 8.71 2.78 -10.04
N GLY A 124 7.65 2.25 -10.65
CA GLY A 124 6.31 2.79 -10.66
C GLY A 124 5.86 3.14 -12.09
N PHE A 125 4.55 3.13 -12.30
CA PHE A 125 3.94 3.56 -13.55
C PHE A 125 3.95 5.08 -13.65
N HIS A 126 4.17 5.60 -14.85
CA HIS A 126 3.94 7.01 -15.10
C HIS A 126 2.44 7.31 -15.02
N LEU A 127 2.10 8.56 -14.65
CA LEU A 127 0.72 8.96 -14.40
C LEU A 127 -0.16 8.78 -15.65
N GLU A 128 0.40 9.11 -16.81
CA GLU A 128 -0.18 8.97 -18.14
C GLU A 128 -0.40 7.51 -18.58
N GLU A 129 0.32 6.54 -18.00
CA GLU A 129 0.22 5.13 -18.35
C GLU A 129 -0.93 4.41 -17.62
N ILE A 130 -1.42 4.97 -16.52
CA ILE A 130 -2.33 4.26 -15.60
C ILE A 130 -3.60 3.79 -16.30
N ARG A 131 -4.17 4.60 -17.19
CA ARG A 131 -5.36 4.21 -17.95
C ARG A 131 -5.14 2.96 -18.80
N GLU A 132 -4.03 2.89 -19.52
CA GLU A 132 -3.69 1.71 -20.33
C GLU A 132 -3.37 0.49 -19.45
N VAL A 133 -2.64 0.71 -18.34
CA VAL A 133 -2.29 -0.35 -17.40
C VAL A 133 -3.53 -0.97 -16.77
N LEU A 134 -4.48 -0.14 -16.31
CA LEU A 134 -5.77 -0.59 -15.78
C LEU A 134 -6.52 -1.45 -16.79
N PHE A 135 -6.68 -0.94 -18.02
CA PHE A 135 -7.34 -1.69 -19.08
C PHE A 135 -6.70 -3.05 -19.33
N ARG A 136 -5.36 -3.11 -19.40
CA ARG A 136 -4.62 -4.37 -19.61
C ARG A 136 -4.78 -5.35 -18.46
N ILE A 137 -4.71 -4.88 -17.21
CA ILE A 137 -4.85 -5.76 -16.05
C ILE A 137 -6.28 -6.30 -15.98
N GLU A 138 -7.29 -5.44 -16.07
CA GLU A 138 -8.69 -5.87 -15.93
C GLU A 138 -9.15 -6.78 -17.08
N SER A 139 -8.64 -6.59 -18.30
CA SER A 139 -9.00 -7.44 -19.45
C SER A 139 -8.22 -8.75 -19.54
N GLN A 140 -6.99 -8.82 -19.03
CA GLN A 140 -6.09 -9.96 -19.27
C GLN A 140 -5.67 -10.72 -18.01
N MET A 141 -5.87 -10.16 -16.81
CA MET A 141 -5.28 -10.68 -15.57
C MET A 141 -6.35 -11.03 -14.52
N LYS A 142 -7.19 -12.02 -14.85
CA LYS A 142 -8.34 -12.49 -14.04
C LYS A 142 -8.03 -12.86 -12.57
N ASN A 143 -6.76 -13.11 -12.23
CA ASN A 143 -6.35 -13.49 -10.88
C ASN A 143 -5.84 -12.31 -10.05
N LEU A 144 -5.77 -11.10 -10.63
CA LEU A 144 -5.47 -9.86 -9.94
C LEU A 144 -6.71 -8.97 -9.91
N ARG A 145 -6.93 -8.28 -8.79
CA ARG A 145 -8.01 -7.31 -8.64
C ARG A 145 -7.42 -5.96 -8.29
N VAL A 146 -7.58 -4.97 -9.18
CA VAL A 146 -7.10 -3.62 -8.90
C VAL A 146 -8.07 -2.96 -7.91
N ARG A 147 -7.58 -2.69 -6.70
CA ARG A 147 -8.33 -2.05 -5.61
C ARG A 147 -8.03 -0.57 -5.46
N GLY A 148 -7.09 -0.04 -6.24
CA GLY A 148 -6.79 1.39 -6.26
C GLY A 148 -5.35 1.72 -6.61
N LEU A 149 -4.91 2.88 -6.13
CA LEU A 149 -3.63 3.48 -6.47
C LEU A 149 -2.78 3.71 -5.22
N MET A 150 -1.47 3.72 -5.40
CA MET A 150 -0.49 4.01 -4.37
C MET A 150 0.55 4.98 -4.90
N THR A 151 1.04 5.90 -4.06
CA THR A 151 2.27 6.64 -4.37
C THR A 151 3.17 6.81 -3.14
N ILE A 152 4.46 6.98 -3.39
CA ILE A 152 5.47 7.45 -2.44
C ILE A 152 6.05 8.74 -3.01
N PRO A 153 5.71 9.92 -2.46
CA PRO A 153 6.22 11.19 -2.96
C PRO A 153 7.70 11.39 -2.62
N PRO A 154 8.41 12.27 -3.37
CA PRO A 154 9.74 12.74 -3.00
C PRO A 154 9.68 13.55 -1.69
N GLN A 155 10.81 13.67 -1.00
CA GLN A 155 10.99 14.77 -0.04
C GLN A 155 11.00 16.09 -0.81
N THR A 156 10.03 16.96 -0.51
CA THR A 156 9.87 18.26 -1.13
C THR A 156 9.07 19.22 -0.23
N THR A 157 8.76 20.42 -0.72
CA THR A 157 7.94 21.44 -0.06
C THR A 157 6.49 20.99 0.12
N GLU A 158 5.77 21.64 1.03
CA GLU A 158 4.35 21.32 1.27
C GLU A 158 3.49 21.63 0.03
N GLU A 159 3.82 22.69 -0.70
CA GLU A 159 3.14 23.11 -1.92
C GLU A 159 3.24 22.07 -3.03
N GLU A 160 4.46 21.59 -3.32
CA GLU A 160 4.68 20.55 -4.33
C GLU A 160 4.03 19.23 -3.91
N LEU A 161 4.09 18.90 -2.62
CA LEU A 161 3.47 17.69 -2.09
C LEU A 161 1.94 17.73 -2.20
N LYS A 162 1.34 18.89 -1.95
CA LYS A 162 -0.10 19.12 -2.15
C LYS A 162 -0.49 18.94 -3.62
N GLU A 163 0.32 19.44 -4.55
CA GLU A 163 0.10 19.24 -5.98
C GLU A 163 0.14 17.76 -6.35
N ILE A 164 1.14 17.01 -5.87
CA ILE A 164 1.26 15.57 -6.08
C ILE A 164 0.01 14.84 -5.59
N PHE A 165 -0.42 15.08 -4.36
CA PHE A 165 -1.61 14.41 -3.80
C PHE A 165 -2.90 14.81 -4.54
N THR A 166 -3.02 16.07 -4.96
CA THR A 166 -4.16 16.54 -5.77
C THR A 166 -4.21 15.80 -7.11
N ASN A 167 -3.08 15.66 -7.80
CA ASN A 167 -3.00 14.96 -9.07
C ASN A 167 -3.28 13.46 -8.91
N MET A 168 -2.80 12.84 -7.83
CA MET A 168 -3.13 11.46 -7.49
C MET A 168 -4.63 11.25 -7.23
N LYS A 169 -5.29 12.19 -6.55
CA LYS A 169 -6.74 12.12 -6.32
C LYS A 169 -7.53 12.23 -7.62
N LYS A 170 -7.14 13.16 -8.51
CA LYS A 170 -7.74 13.28 -9.85
C LYS A 170 -7.56 11.99 -10.66
N LEU A 171 -6.37 11.40 -10.62
CA LEU A 171 -6.08 10.15 -11.31
C LEU A 171 -6.91 8.99 -10.75
N PHE A 172 -7.07 8.92 -9.43
CA PHE A 172 -7.93 7.94 -8.75
C PHE A 172 -9.38 8.07 -9.20
N ASP A 173 -9.94 9.28 -9.19
CA ASP A 173 -11.32 9.54 -9.60
C ASP A 173 -11.55 9.21 -11.08
N GLN A 174 -10.59 9.59 -11.94
CA GLN A 174 -10.63 9.24 -13.36
C GLN A 174 -10.54 7.72 -13.57
N SER A 175 -9.74 7.02 -12.77
CA SER A 175 -9.63 5.56 -12.84
C SER A 175 -10.97 4.87 -12.52
N GLU A 176 -11.75 5.41 -11.58
CA GLU A 176 -13.09 4.87 -11.29
C GLU A 176 -14.05 5.04 -12.47
N ILE A 177 -13.98 6.19 -13.16
CA ILE A 177 -14.77 6.46 -14.37
C ILE A 177 -14.36 5.50 -15.48
N ASP A 178 -13.06 5.35 -15.74
CA ASP A 178 -12.53 4.49 -16.79
C ASP A 178 -12.88 3.02 -16.58
N LEU A 179 -12.96 2.58 -15.31
CA LEU A 179 -13.37 1.22 -14.94
C LEU A 179 -14.88 1.03 -14.84
N GLY A 180 -15.67 2.12 -14.78
CA GLY A 180 -17.10 2.07 -14.49
C GLY A 180 -17.44 1.53 -13.09
N ARG A 181 -16.50 1.55 -12.15
CA ARG A 181 -16.68 1.10 -10.75
C ARG A 181 -15.82 1.87 -9.78
N LYS A 182 -16.25 1.92 -8.53
CA LYS A 182 -15.46 2.50 -7.44
C LYS A 182 -14.20 1.68 -7.16
N LEU A 183 -13.13 2.38 -6.78
CA LEU A 183 -11.90 1.83 -6.25
C LEU A 183 -11.93 1.99 -4.72
N ASP A 184 -11.25 1.10 -4.02
CA ASP A 184 -11.31 1.08 -2.56
C ASP A 184 -10.27 1.97 -1.91
N PHE A 185 -9.06 2.05 -2.47
CA PHE A 185 -7.90 2.62 -1.77
C PHE A 185 -7.08 3.60 -2.60
N LEU A 186 -7.00 4.83 -2.13
CA LEU A 186 -5.95 5.77 -2.50
C LEU A 186 -4.91 5.80 -1.38
N SER A 187 -3.87 4.98 -1.55
CA SER A 187 -2.80 4.79 -0.56
C SER A 187 -1.71 5.84 -0.75
N MET A 188 -1.79 6.93 0.00
CA MET A 188 -0.77 7.99 0.02
C MET A 188 -0.72 8.68 1.38
N GLY A 189 0.44 9.22 1.73
CA GLY A 189 0.70 9.75 3.06
C GLY A 189 1.47 8.79 3.96
N MET A 190 2.54 9.30 4.54
CA MET A 190 3.46 8.68 5.46
C MET A 190 3.59 9.55 6.73
N SER A 191 4.52 9.19 7.61
CA SER A 191 4.64 9.83 8.94
C SER A 191 4.67 11.36 8.88
N GLU A 192 5.38 11.98 7.93
CA GLU A 192 5.54 13.45 7.93
C GLU A 192 4.41 14.19 7.21
N ASP A 193 3.61 13.51 6.37
CA ASP A 193 2.71 14.16 5.42
C ASP A 193 1.27 13.58 5.38
N TYR A 194 0.96 12.58 6.21
CA TYR A 194 -0.37 11.93 6.20
C TYR A 194 -1.53 12.91 6.40
N LYS A 195 -1.34 13.97 7.21
CA LYS A 195 -2.39 15.00 7.40
C LYS A 195 -2.70 15.73 6.10
N LEU A 196 -1.68 16.08 5.33
CA LEU A 196 -1.85 16.70 4.01
C LEU A 196 -2.45 15.70 3.02
N ALA A 197 -1.98 14.45 3.02
CA ALA A 197 -2.53 13.40 2.17
C ALA A 197 -4.02 13.17 2.40
N VAL A 198 -4.47 13.13 3.66
CA VAL A 198 -5.88 12.98 4.04
C VAL A 198 -6.72 14.18 3.57
N LYS A 199 -6.23 15.41 3.77
CA LYS A 199 -6.89 16.62 3.24
C LYS A 199 -7.05 16.59 1.72
N ASN A 200 -6.18 15.88 1.01
CA ASN A 200 -6.22 15.69 -0.43
C ASN A 200 -6.85 14.35 -0.86
N GLY A 201 -7.62 13.71 0.02
CA GLY A 201 -8.47 12.57 -0.33
C GLY A 201 -7.82 11.19 -0.18
N SER A 202 -6.68 11.08 0.49
CA SER A 202 -6.17 9.77 0.93
C SER A 202 -7.15 9.11 1.89
N ASN A 203 -7.47 7.84 1.64
CA ASN A 203 -8.26 7.01 2.54
C ASN A 203 -7.43 5.87 3.16
N MET A 204 -6.12 5.86 2.93
CA MET A 204 -5.19 4.89 3.49
C MET A 204 -3.81 5.53 3.65
N VAL A 205 -3.35 5.65 4.90
CA VAL A 205 -2.06 6.25 5.25
C VAL A 205 -1.11 5.21 5.85
N ARG A 206 0.18 5.31 5.55
CA ARG A 206 1.21 4.33 5.91
C ARG A 206 2.20 4.92 6.90
N ILE A 207 1.99 4.70 8.19
CA ILE A 207 2.77 5.36 9.24
C ILE A 207 3.71 4.36 9.93
N GLY A 208 4.98 4.73 10.07
CA GLY A 208 6.01 3.90 10.69
C GLY A 208 6.72 4.65 11.81
N LYS A 209 7.58 5.60 11.44
CA LYS A 209 8.38 6.40 12.39
C LYS A 209 7.51 7.03 13.51
N LYS A 210 6.37 7.65 13.20
CA LYS A 210 5.50 8.22 14.24
C LYS A 210 4.82 7.19 15.17
N LEU A 211 4.83 5.90 14.82
CA LEU A 211 4.34 4.84 15.71
C LEU A 211 5.47 4.30 16.61
N PHE A 212 6.63 4.06 16.03
CA PHE A 212 7.73 3.31 16.65
C PHE A 212 8.93 4.18 17.09
N SER A 213 8.85 5.50 16.96
CA SER A 213 9.89 6.47 17.35
C SER A 213 9.33 7.57 18.26
#